data_AF-A0AAD5QW90-F1
#
_entry.id   AF-A0AAD5QW90-F1
#
_cell.length_a   1.000
_cell.length_b   1.000
_cell.length_c   1.000
_cell.angle_alpha   90.00
_cell.angle_beta   90.00
_cell.angle_gamma   90.00
#
_symmetry.space_group_name_H-M   'P 1'
#
loop_
_entity.id
_entity.type
_entity.pdbx_description
1 polymer ?
#
loop_
_entity_poly.entity_id
_entity_poly.type
_entity_poly.pdbx_seq_one_letter_code
_entity_poly.pdbx_strand_id
1 'polypeptide(L)' 'MGSKYVALPAKYRVNEKTHNDIDDSTIPKSFDARTNWPKCASLRTVRDQSACGEQDNNSG' A
#
# COMPACT_ATOMS: atom_id res chain seq x y z
N MET A 1 23.36 -8.60 -0.97
CA MET A 1 23.70 -7.90 0.28
C MET A 1 22.41 -7.29 0.83
N GLY A 2 22.12 -7.52 2.11
CA GLY A 2 20.78 -7.39 2.68
C GLY A 2 20.24 -5.96 2.74
N SER A 3 18.95 -5.81 2.45
CA SER A 3 18.19 -4.62 2.79
C SER A 3 18.25 -4.43 4.30
N LYS A 4 18.95 -3.38 4.75
CA LYS A 4 18.86 -2.94 6.14
C LYS A 4 17.45 -2.40 6.34
N TYR A 5 16.65 -3.09 7.16
CA TYR A 5 15.34 -2.60 7.56
C TYR A 5 15.49 -1.18 8.09
N VAL A 6 14.94 -0.19 7.37
CA VAL A 6 14.81 1.18 7.89
C VAL A 6 13.68 1.12 8.90
N ALA A 7 14.01 1.01 10.19
CA ALA A 7 13.03 1.12 11.24
C ALA A 7 12.38 2.51 11.14
N LEU A 8 11.10 2.58 10.76
CA LEU A 8 10.37 3.85 10.74
C LEU A 8 10.38 4.43 12.16
N PRO A 9 10.90 5.67 12.34
CA PRO A 9 10.81 6.37 13.61
C PRO A 9 9.35 6.45 14.09
N ALA A 10 9.12 6.26 15.39
CA ALA A 10 7.79 6.26 15.98
C ALA A 10 6.97 7.52 15.65
N LYS A 11 7.63 8.67 15.46
CA LYS A 11 7.00 9.93 15.06
C LYS A 11 6.30 9.90 13.69
N TYR A 12 6.67 8.97 12.80
CA TYR A 12 6.04 8.80 11.48
C TYR A 12 5.07 7.62 11.43
N ARG A 13 4.90 6.90 12.55
CA ARG A 13 3.80 5.93 12.67
C ARG A 13 2.51 6.73 12.79
N VAL A 14 1.77 6.84 11.69
CA VAL A 14 0.41 7.37 11.73
C VAL A 14 -0.40 6.41 12.58
N ASN A 15 -0.97 6.91 13.66
CA ASN A 15 -1.82 6.11 14.55
C ASN A 15 -2.98 5.51 13.73
N GLU A 16 -3.37 4.30 14.10
CA GLU A 16 -4.60 3.69 13.63
C GLU A 16 -5.76 4.66 13.86
N LYS A 17 -6.50 4.95 12.77
CA LYS A 17 -7.68 5.81 12.81
C LYS A 17 -8.90 4.94 13.03
N THR A 18 -9.47 5.01 14.23
CA THR A 18 -10.74 4.35 14.53
C THR A 18 -11.90 5.17 13.96
N HIS A 19 -12.86 4.49 13.34
CA HIS A 19 -14.10 5.07 12.83
C HIS A 19 -15.26 4.49 13.63
N ASN A 20 -15.78 5.24 14.60
CA ASN A 20 -16.83 4.76 15.51
C ASN A 20 -18.18 4.57 14.79
N ASP A 21 -18.33 5.13 13.59
CA ASP A 21 -19.50 5.06 12.73
C ASP A 21 -19.50 3.83 11.79
N ILE A 22 -18.40 3.09 11.74
CA ILE A 22 -18.25 1.89 10.93
C ILE A 22 -18.08 0.69 11.87
N ASP A 23 -19.03 -0.23 11.82
CA ASP A 23 -18.92 -1.49 12.56
C ASP A 23 -18.01 -2.46 11.83
N ASP A 24 -16.93 -2.91 12.49
CA ASP A 24 -15.98 -3.90 11.97
C ASP A 24 -16.66 -5.20 11.53
N SER A 25 -17.81 -5.55 12.11
CA SER A 25 -18.60 -6.72 11.71
C SER A 25 -19.11 -6.65 10.26
N THR A 26 -19.19 -5.44 9.70
CA THR A 26 -19.62 -5.18 8.32
C THR A 26 -18.50 -5.41 7.30
N ILE A 27 -17.25 -5.50 7.74
CA ILE A 27 -16.11 -5.79 6.86
C ILE A 27 -16.18 -7.28 6.47
N PRO A 28 -16.22 -7.61 5.17
CA PRO A 28 -16.34 -9.00 4.74
C PRO A 28 -15.06 -9.79 5.04
N LYS A 29 -15.22 -11.08 5.35
CA LYS A 29 -14.09 -12.01 5.60
C LYS A 29 -13.12 -12.13 4.41
N SER A 30 -13.58 -11.82 3.21
CA SER A 30 -12.78 -11.82 1.98
C SER A 30 -13.25 -10.71 1.05
N PHE A 31 -12.31 -10.03 0.40
CA PHE A 31 -12.61 -8.95 -0.52
C PHE A 31 -11.68 -9.02 -1.74
N ASP A 32 -12.26 -8.91 -2.94
CA ASP A 32 -11.52 -8.74 -4.19
C ASP A 32 -12.07 -7.53 -4.95
N ALA A 33 -11.22 -6.53 -5.18
CA ALA A 33 -11.58 -5.33 -5.91
C ALA A 33 -12.01 -5.62 -7.36
N ARG A 34 -11.45 -6.67 -7.99
CA ARG A 34 -11.78 -7.07 -9.36
C ARG A 34 -13.20 -7.62 -9.49
N THR A 35 -13.76 -8.14 -8.39
CA THR A 35 -15.14 -8.62 -8.30
C THR A 35 -16.11 -7.46 -8.06
N ASN A 36 -15.73 -6.49 -7.24
CA ASN A 36 -16.59 -5.34 -6.89
C ASN A 36 -16.62 -4.26 -7.98
N TRP A 37 -15.53 -4.07 -8.71
CA TRP A 37 -15.45 -3.11 -9.83
C TRP A 37 -14.99 -3.79 -11.13
N PRO A 38 -15.83 -4.69 -11.69
CA PRO A 38 -15.42 -5.54 -12.82
C PRO A 38 -15.16 -4.75 -14.10
N LYS A 39 -15.76 -3.55 -14.25
CA LYS A 39 -15.57 -2.68 -15.42
C LYS A 39 -14.25 -1.90 -15.39
N CYS A 40 -13.55 -1.88 -14.25
CA CYS A 40 -12.26 -1.21 -14.12
C CYS A 40 -11.13 -2.14 -14.57
N ALA A 41 -10.80 -2.10 -15.87
CA ALA A 41 -9.77 -2.96 -16.47
C ALA A 41 -8.39 -2.84 -15.79
N SER A 42 -8.06 -1.64 -15.28
CA SER A 42 -6.80 -1.37 -14.58
C SER A 42 -6.58 -2.25 -13.33
N LEU A 43 -7.65 -2.70 -12.66
CA LEU A 43 -7.55 -3.59 -11.50
C LEU A 43 -7.05 -4.99 -11.83
N ARG A 44 -7.05 -5.37 -13.12
CA ARG A 44 -6.56 -6.67 -13.60
C ARG A 44 -5.13 -6.58 -14.13
N THR A 45 -4.55 -5.39 -14.17
CA THR A 45 -3.21 -5.16 -14.74
C THR A 45 -2.17 -5.15 -13.61
N VAL A 46 -1.22 -6.07 -13.66
CA VAL A 46 -0.01 -6.01 -12.83
C VAL A 46 0.99 -5.08 -13.51
N ARG A 47 1.50 -4.10 -12.77
CA ARG A 47 2.50 -3.13 -13.28
C ARG A 47 3.90 -3.59 -12.91
N ASP A 48 4.82 -3.44 -13.86
CA ASP A 48 6.25 -3.61 -13.64
C ASP A 48 6.90 -2.22 -13.52
N GLN A 49 7.55 -1.96 -12.40
CA GLN A 49 8.25 -0.70 -12.14
C GLN A 49 9.70 -0.70 -12.63
N SER A 50 10.21 -1.82 -13.16
CA SER A 50 11.58 -1.98 -13.69
C SER A 50 12.64 -1.37 -12.75
N ALA A 51 13.73 -0.81 -13.28
CA ALA A 51 14.78 -0.16 -12.51
C ALA A 51 14.52 1.34 -12.22
N CYS A 52 13.27 1.73 -11.91
CA CYS A 52 13.01 3.08 -11.40
C CYS A 52 13.31 3.14 -9.89
N GLY A 53 14.47 3.71 -9.54
CA GLY A 53 14.94 3.90 -8.16
C GLY A 53 16.45 4.04 -7.99
N GLU A 54 17.26 3.81 -9.03
CA GLU A 54 18.72 3.93 -8.95
C GLU A 54 19.19 5.35 -9.27
N GLN A 55 18.86 6.32 -8.42
CA GLN A 55 19.59 7.60 -8.25
C GLN A 55 18.94 8.41 -7.12
N ASP A 56 19.26 8.07 -5.87
CA ASP A 56 19.44 9.10 -4.86
C ASP A 56 20.57 10.00 -5.37
N ASN A 57 20.19 11.12 -5.99
CA ASN A 57 21.12 12.13 -6.47
C ASN A 57 21.83 12.78 -5.28
N ASN A 58 23.01 12.27 -4.93
CA ASN A 58 24.06 13.11 -4.39
C ASN A 58 25.15 13.30 -5.45
N SER A 59 24.83 14.15 -6.43
CA SER A 59 25.84 14.89 -7.19
C SER A 59 25.73 16.34 -6.71
N GLY A 60 26.66 16.72 -5.82
CA GLY A 60 26.75 18.00 -5.14
C GLY A 60 27.70 17.92 -3.95
#